data_AF-A0A382ACB8-F1
#
_entry.id   AF-A0A382ACB8-F1
#
_cell.length_a   1.000
_cell.length_b   1.000
_cell.length_c   1.000
_cell.angle_alpha   90.00
_cell.angle_beta   90.00
_cell.angle_gamma   90.00
#
_symmetry.space_group_name_H-M   'P 1'
#
loop_
_entity.id
_entity.type
_entity.pdbx_description
1 polymer ?
#
loop_
_entity_poly.entity_id
_entity_poly.type
_entity_poly.pdbx_seq_one_letter_code
_entity_poly.pdbx_strand_id
1 'polypeptide(L)' 'MSFERGVRISGGLVLLGLIIEIITLNWSHPTSIIWYMTIGGGCFFVGIVYYLALLMWSNKEE' A
#
# COMPACT_ATOMS: atom_id res chain seq x y z
N MET A 1 -7.23 -6.93 -16.78
CA MET A 1 -6.93 -7.69 -15.55
C MET A 1 -8.22 -7.74 -14.75
N SER A 2 -8.69 -8.90 -14.26
CA SER A 2 -9.99 -8.93 -13.56
C SER A 2 -9.96 -8.03 -12.33
N PHE A 3 -11.03 -7.26 -12.09
CA PHE A 3 -11.14 -6.29 -10.99
C PHE A 3 -10.77 -6.92 -9.64
N GLU A 4 -11.26 -8.13 -9.37
CA GLU A 4 -10.94 -8.91 -8.16
C GLU A 4 -9.44 -9.19 -7.99
N ARG A 5 -8.73 -9.44 -9.11
CA ARG A 5 -7.28 -9.68 -9.10
C ARG A 5 -6.52 -8.39 -8.83
N GLY A 6 -7.02 -7.26 -9.34
CA GLY A 6 -6.49 -5.93 -9.06
C GLY A 6 -6.64 -5.55 -7.58
N VAL A 7 -7.83 -5.75 -7.01
CA VAL A 7 -8.12 -5.47 -5.60
C VAL A 7 -7.29 -6.36 -4.66
N ARG A 8 -7.06 -7.63 -5.02
CA ARG A 8 -6.14 -8.50 -4.25
C ARG A 8 -4.70 -7.97 -4.22
N ILE A 9 -4.22 -7.43 -5.35
CA ILE A 9 -2.87 -6.86 -5.44
C ILE A 9 -2.78 -5.56 -4.64
N SER A 10 -3.78 -4.67 -4.74
CA SER A 10 -3.80 -3.43 -3.96
C SER A 10 -3.85 -3.71 -2.46
N GLY A 11 -4.70 -4.64 -2.02
CA GLY A 11 -4.79 -5.08 -0.63
C GLY A 11 -3.47 -5.69 -0.14
N GLY A 12 -2.79 -6.46 -0.99
CA GLY A 12 -1.45 -6.99 -0.71
C GLY A 12 -0.41 -5.90 -0.48
N LEU A 13 -0.36 -4.87 -1.35
CA LEU A 13 0.56 -3.73 -1.18
C LEU A 13 0.30 -2.95 0.11
N VAL A 14 -0.97 -2.71 0.44
CA VAL A 14 -1.38 -2.02 1.67
C VAL A 14 -0.97 -2.82 2.91
N LEU A 15 -1.25 -4.13 2.92
CA LEU A 15 -0.83 -5.02 4.00
C LEU A 15 0.69 -5.05 4.18
N LEU A 16 1.44 -5.07 3.07
CA LEU A 16 2.90 -5.06 3.12
C LEU A 16 3.41 -3.74 3.73
N GLY A 17 2.83 -2.60 3.34
CA GLY A 17 3.12 -1.30 3.95
C GLY A 17 2.87 -1.28 5.47
N LEU A 18 1.74 -1.84 5.92
CA LEU A 18 1.40 -1.95 7.35
C LEU A 18 2.33 -2.87 8.14
N ILE A 19 2.77 -3.99 7.54
CA ILE A 19 3.75 -4.88 8.18
C ILE A 19 5.06 -4.15 8.39
N ILE A 20 5.52 -3.40 7.38
CA ILE A 20 6.73 -2.59 7.48
C ILE A 20 6.58 -1.54 8.58
N GLU A 21 5.42 -0.87 8.67
CA GLU A 21 5.10 0.08 9.73
C GLU A 21 5.30 -0.51 11.14
N ILE A 22 4.71 -1.68 11.39
CA ILE A 22 4.80 -2.38 12.68
C ILE A 22 6.25 -2.75 13.02
N ILE A 23 7.02 -3.18 12.01
CA ILE A 23 8.45 -3.49 12.18
C ILE A 23 9.23 -2.23 12.53
N THR A 24 8.98 -1.12 11.83
CA THR A 24 9.64 0.17 12.11
C THR A 24 9.25 0.77 13.46
N LEU A 25 8.02 0.56 13.93
CA LEU A 25 7.58 0.97 15.27
C LEU A 25 8.35 0.27 16.39
N ASN A 26 8.71 -1.00 16.19
CA ASN A 26 9.55 -1.75 17.13
C ASN A 26 11.04 -1.39 17.02
N TRP A 27 11.43 -0.59 16.02
CA TRP A 27 12.82 -0.24 15.79
C TRP A 27 13.15 1.09 16.46
N SER A 28 13.75 1.03 17.65
CA SER A 28 14.09 2.18 18.51
C SER A 28 15.19 3.12 17.98
N HIS A 29 15.59 3.00 16.71
CA HIS A 29 16.64 3.83 16.12
C HIS A 29 16.01 5.00 15.36
N PRO A 30 16.48 6.26 15.52
CA PRO A 30 15.86 7.44 14.89
C PRO A 30 15.83 7.40 13.35
N THR A 31 16.64 6.56 12.72
CA THR A 31 16.67 6.31 11.28
C THR A 31 15.53 5.41 10.78
N SER A 32 14.80 4.72 11.67
CA SER A 32 13.67 3.85 11.31
C SER A 32 12.54 4.62 10.60
N ILE A 33 12.38 5.90 10.92
CA ILE A 33 11.36 6.76 10.32
C ILE A 33 11.56 6.98 8.83
N ILE A 34 12.80 6.97 8.35
CA ILE A 34 13.13 7.17 6.93
C ILE A 34 12.75 5.93 6.14
N TRP A 35 13.07 4.74 6.67
CA TRP A 35 12.68 3.46 6.08
C TRP A 35 11.16 3.29 6.07
N TYR A 36 10.50 3.74 7.15
CA TYR A 36 9.05 3.79 7.19
C TYR A 36 8.50 4.72 6.11
N MET A 37 8.92 5.98 6.04
CA MET A 37 8.40 6.94 5.07
C MET A 37 8.61 6.51 3.61
N THR A 38 9.78 5.92 3.31
CA THR A 38 10.15 5.57 1.94
C THR A 38 9.56 4.23 1.50
N ILE A 39 9.75 3.16 2.28
CA ILE A 39 9.34 1.82 1.88
C ILE A 39 7.93 1.51 2.39
N GLY A 40 7.67 1.72 3.68
CA GLY A 40 6.35 1.47 4.28
C GLY A 40 5.28 2.38 3.69
N GLY A 41 5.48 3.69 3.83
CA GLY A 41 4.63 4.75 3.29
C GLY A 41 4.54 4.70 1.76
N GLY A 42 5.64 4.39 1.07
CA GLY A 42 5.64 4.19 -0.38
C GLY A 42 4.74 3.04 -0.81
N CYS A 43 4.91 1.84 -0.22
CA CYS A 43 4.04 0.69 -0.51
C CYS A 43 2.58 0.97 -0.19
N PHE A 44 2.33 1.59 0.96
CA PHE A 44 0.98 1.94 1.41
C PHE A 44 0.30 2.93 0.45
N PHE A 45 1.00 4.01 0.08
CA PHE A 45 0.51 5.01 -0.84
C PHE A 45 0.24 4.43 -2.23
N VAL A 46 1.18 3.65 -2.78
CA VAL A 46 1.00 3.00 -4.08
C VAL A 46 -0.18 2.02 -4.05
N GLY A 47 -0.34 1.25 -2.97
CA GLY A 47 -1.47 0.34 -2.79
C GLY A 47 -2.82 1.06 -2.80
N ILE A 48 -2.93 2.20 -2.10
CA ILE A 48 -4.15 3.02 -2.08
C ILE A 48 -4.42 3.64 -3.45
N VAL A 49 -3.43 4.28 -4.06
CA VAL A 49 -3.60 4.91 -5.38
C VAL A 49 -4.00 3.88 -6.43
N TYR A 50 -3.41 2.69 -6.39
CA TYR A 50 -3.75 1.60 -7.30
C TYR A 50 -5.18 1.09 -7.06
N TYR A 51 -5.63 0.97 -5.82
CA TYR A 51 -7.02 0.64 -5.49
C TYR A 51 -8.00 1.69 -6.02
N LEU A 52 -7.71 2.98 -5.79
CA LEU A 52 -8.56 4.08 -6.26
C LEU A 52 -8.61 4.14 -7.79
N ALA A 53 -7.49 3.90 -8.48
CA ALA A 53 -7.44 3.82 -9.93
C ALA A 53 -8.30 2.66 -10.47
N LEU A 54 -8.25 1.49 -9.82
CA LEU A 54 -9.11 0.35 -10.14
C LEU A 54 -10.59 0.68 -9.94
N LEU A 55 -10.94 1.34 -8.83
CA LEU A 55 -12.31 1.73 -8.54
C LEU A 55 -12.86 2.72 -9.58
N MET A 56 -12.06 3.74 -9.92
CA MET A 56 -12.40 4.73 -10.95
C MET A 56 -12.56 4.09 -12.33
N TRP A 57 -11.71 3.12 -12.68
CA TRP A 57 -11.82 2.40 -13.94
C TRP A 57 -13.10 1.57 -14.00
N SER A 58 -13.40 0.82 -12.92
CA SER A 58 -14.61 0.00 -12.84
C SER A 58 -15.89 0.84 -12.95
N ASN A 59 -15.93 2.01 -12.31
CA ASN A 59 -17.11 2.89 -12.34
C ASN A 59 -17.34 3.54 -13.72
N LYS A 60 -16.30 3.63 -14.56
CA LYS A 60 -16.40 4.20 -15.91
C LYS A 60 -17.00 3.21 -16.93
N GLU A 61 -17.06 1.93 -16.59
CA GLU A 61 -17.59 0.85 -17.44
C GLU A 61 -19.07 0.54 -17.14
N GLU A 62 -19.67 1.20 -16.13
CA GLU A 62 -21.11 1.18 -15.78
C GLU A 62 -21.86 2.38 -16.39
#